data_AF-M2R1H3-F1
#
_entry.id   AF-M2R1H3-F1
#
_cell.length_a   1.000
_cell.length_b   1.000
_cell.length_c   1.000
_cell.angle_alpha   90.00
_cell.angle_beta   90.00
_cell.angle_gamma   90.00
#
_symmetry.space_group_name_H-M   'P 1'
#
loop_
_entity.id
_entity.type
_entity.pdbx_description
1 polymer ?
#
loop_
_entity_poly.entity_id
_entity_poly.type
_entity_poly.pdbx_seq_one_letter_code
_entity_poly.pdbx_strand_id
1 'polypeptide(L)'
;WTPAELAARRRLVRVTHVRKGSAIEARGEPVVREACAPGDAVVSCIYNADEDACFVTSVDIIALVESLIGMRLKLEPKNRIRRNLEGFGHMTVSKKQPSTEAFFKQIMEYGPPRPRRIQKDIKVFHWADLTPALEKLVYRYV
;
A
#
# COMPACT_ATOMS: atom_id res chain seq x y z
N TRP A 1 -3.08 -17.12 3.24
CA TRP A 1 -4.16 -16.59 2.40
C TRP A 1 -5.37 -17.49 2.56
N THR A 2 -6.58 -16.95 2.72
CA THR A 2 -7.83 -17.73 2.69
C THR A 2 -8.23 -18.03 1.24
N PRO A 3 -9.12 -18.99 0.98
CA PRO A 3 -9.59 -19.27 -0.39
C PRO A 3 -10.19 -18.04 -1.09
N ALA A 4 -10.93 -17.20 -0.35
CA ALA A 4 -11.48 -15.96 -0.87
C ALA A 4 -10.38 -14.93 -1.21
N GLU A 5 -9.35 -14.80 -0.37
CA GLU A 5 -8.20 -13.92 -0.64
C GLU A 5 -7.41 -14.38 -1.87
N LEU A 6 -7.23 -15.70 -2.05
CA LEU A 6 -6.56 -16.29 -3.21
C LEU A 6 -7.35 -16.03 -4.50
N ALA A 7 -8.66 -16.26 -4.47
CA ALA A 7 -9.54 -16.01 -5.62
C ALA A 7 -9.55 -14.52 -6.01
N ALA A 8 -9.57 -13.62 -5.02
CA ALA A 8 -9.51 -12.18 -5.24
C ALA A 8 -8.08 -11.66 -5.52
N ARG A 9 -7.05 -12.49 -5.32
CA ARG A 9 -5.62 -12.11 -5.34
C ARG A 9 -5.31 -10.86 -4.50
N ARG A 10 -6.09 -10.66 -3.43
CA ARG A 10 -5.95 -9.55 -2.50
C ARG A 10 -6.20 -10.01 -1.06
N ARG A 11 -5.28 -9.65 -0.17
CA ARG A 11 -5.44 -9.70 1.28
C ARG A 11 -5.43 -8.27 1.83
N LEU A 12 -6.39 -7.95 2.69
CA LEU A 12 -6.38 -6.69 3.42
C LEU A 12 -5.58 -6.87 4.71
N VAL A 13 -4.73 -5.92 5.01
CA VAL A 13 -3.91 -5.92 6.23
C VAL A 13 -4.19 -4.64 6.99
N ARG A 14 -4.76 -4.76 8.19
CA ARG A 14 -4.86 -3.64 9.12
C ARG A 14 -3.50 -3.46 9.80
N VAL A 15 -3.04 -2.23 9.86
CA VAL A 15 -1.85 -1.86 10.60
C VAL A 15 -2.25 -1.07 11.84
N THR A 16 -1.94 -1.61 13.00
CA THR A 16 -2.04 -0.91 14.28
C THR A 16 -0.65 -0.46 14.70
N HIS A 17 -0.55 0.65 15.44
CA HIS A 17 0.75 1.12 15.92
C HIS A 17 0.63 1.79 17.29
N VAL A 18 1.72 1.73 18.05
CA VAL A 18 1.86 2.39 19.35
C VAL A 18 3.15 3.19 19.35
N ARG A 19 3.07 4.46 19.77
CA ARG A 19 4.26 5.31 19.94
C ARG A 19 4.79 5.17 21.38
N LYS A 20 6.06 4.80 21.51
CA LYS A 20 6.81 4.71 22.77
C LYS A 20 8.00 5.66 22.69
N GLY A 21 7.81 6.91 23.11
CA GLY A 21 8.82 7.97 22.96
C GLY A 21 9.12 8.27 21.48
N SER A 22 10.38 8.07 21.09
CA SER A 22 10.86 8.19 19.69
C SER A 22 10.82 6.87 18.91
N ALA A 23 10.13 5.84 19.41
CA ALA A 23 9.92 4.59 18.69
C ALA A 23 8.45 4.44 18.30
N ILE A 24 8.19 3.94 17.09
CA ILE A 24 6.86 3.51 16.64
C ILE A 24 6.91 2.01 16.46
N GLU A 25 6.10 1.29 17.24
CA GLU A 25 5.91 -0.15 17.08
C GLU A 25 4.65 -0.37 16.26
N ALA A 26 4.77 -0.91 15.04
CA ALA A 26 3.65 -1.19 14.15
C ALA A 26 3.45 -2.70 13.95
N ARG A 27 2.20 -3.14 13.86
CA ARG A 27 1.82 -4.56 13.68
C ARG A 27 0.78 -4.67 12.57
N GLY A 28 1.00 -5.61 11.65
CA GLY A 28 0.06 -5.93 10.58
C GLY A 28 -0.74 -7.19 10.90
N GLU A 29 -2.06 -7.12 10.79
CA GLU A 29 -2.96 -8.26 10.93
C GLU A 29 -3.88 -8.40 9.71
N PRO A 30 -4.19 -9.62 9.25
CA PRO A 30 -5.17 -9.81 8.19
C PRO A 30 -6.56 -9.40 8.69
N VAL A 31 -7.33 -8.72 7.84
CA VAL A 31 -8.68 -8.23 8.17
C VAL A 31 -9.64 -8.49 7.01
N VAL A 32 -10.91 -8.76 7.30
CA VAL A 32 -11.97 -8.82 6.29
C VAL A 32 -12.58 -7.44 6.09
N ARG A 33 -13.10 -7.15 4.89
CA ARG A 33 -13.61 -5.81 4.56
C ARG A 33 -14.68 -5.34 5.55
N GLU A 34 -15.54 -6.24 5.98
CA GLU A 34 -16.68 -5.99 6.87
C GLU A 34 -16.24 -5.57 8.27
N ALA A 35 -15.01 -5.93 8.66
CA ALA A 35 -14.43 -5.58 9.95
C ALA A 35 -13.64 -4.25 9.92
N CYS A 36 -13.45 -3.63 8.75
CA CYS A 36 -12.70 -2.38 8.62
C CYS A 36 -13.55 -1.17 9.04
N ALA A 37 -13.10 -0.45 10.06
CA ALA A 37 -13.77 0.78 10.51
C ALA A 37 -13.24 2.03 9.77
N PRO A 38 -14.05 3.10 9.65
CA PRO A 38 -13.55 4.39 9.16
C PRO A 38 -12.38 4.89 10.03
N GLY A 39 -11.24 5.14 9.40
CA GLY A 39 -10.02 5.59 10.10
C GLY A 39 -9.00 4.48 10.34
N ASP A 40 -9.37 3.20 10.16
CA ASP A 40 -8.40 2.11 10.19
C ASP A 40 -7.35 2.29 9.07
N ALA A 41 -6.08 2.11 9.43
CA ALA A 41 -5.00 2.03 8.45
C ALA A 41 -4.99 0.64 7.82
N VAL A 42 -5.70 0.47 6.71
CA VAL A 42 -5.79 -0.79 5.98
C VAL A 42 -5.12 -0.66 4.62
N VAL A 43 -4.20 -1.58 4.32
CA VAL A 43 -3.48 -1.65 3.05
C VAL A 43 -3.78 -2.95 2.32
N SER A 44 -3.54 -2.96 1.01
CA SER A 44 -3.75 -4.15 0.17
C SER A 44 -2.44 -4.88 -0.08
N CYS A 45 -2.34 -6.12 0.37
CA CYS A 45 -1.35 -7.08 -0.11
C CYS A 45 -1.91 -7.73 -1.39
N ILE A 46 -1.30 -7.43 -2.53
CA ILE A 46 -1.83 -7.75 -3.85
C ILE A 46 -0.93 -8.79 -4.51
N TYR A 47 -1.48 -9.96 -4.80
CA TYR A 47 -0.73 -11.01 -5.49
C TYR A 47 -0.79 -10.80 -7.01
N ASN A 48 0.37 -10.78 -7.67
CA ASN A 48 0.49 -10.84 -9.12
C ASN A 48 0.96 -12.25 -9.50
N ALA A 49 0.19 -12.93 -10.34
CA ALA A 49 0.52 -14.28 -10.80
C ALA A 49 1.66 -14.29 -11.83
N ASP A 50 1.80 -13.24 -12.64
CA ASP A 50 2.82 -13.19 -13.70
C ASP A 50 4.24 -13.08 -13.12
N GLU A 51 4.36 -12.38 -12.00
CA GLU A 51 5.62 -12.16 -11.26
C GLU A 51 5.78 -13.13 -10.07
N ASP A 52 4.77 -13.96 -9.80
CA ASP A 52 4.65 -14.80 -8.60
C ASP A 52 5.02 -14.06 -7.29
N ALA A 53 4.55 -12.82 -7.16
CA ALA A 53 4.97 -11.93 -6.09
C ALA A 53 3.82 -11.09 -5.52
N CYS A 54 3.99 -10.66 -4.27
CA CYS A 54 3.06 -9.74 -3.61
C CYS A 54 3.54 -8.30 -3.74
N PHE A 55 2.60 -7.39 -3.94
CA PHE A 55 2.83 -5.96 -4.13
C PHE A 55 1.92 -5.12 -3.22
N VAL A 56 2.32 -3.88 -3.02
CA VAL A 56 1.55 -2.83 -2.34
C VAL A 56 1.56 -1.56 -3.20
N THR A 57 0.47 -0.79 -3.20
CA THR A 57 0.39 0.43 -4.02
C THR A 57 1.05 1.62 -3.32
N SER A 58 1.64 2.55 -4.09
CA SER A 58 2.12 3.84 -3.55
C SER A 58 1.07 4.59 -2.72
N VAL A 59 -0.21 4.46 -3.08
CA VAL A 59 -1.31 5.12 -2.38
C VAL A 59 -1.50 4.52 -0.99
N ASP A 60 -1.46 3.19 -0.88
CA ASP A 60 -1.52 2.47 0.39
C ASP A 60 -0.33 2.83 1.28
N ILE A 61 0.89 2.88 0.72
CA ILE A 61 2.09 3.25 1.47
C ILE A 61 1.96 4.68 2.03
N ILE A 62 1.53 5.65 1.21
CA ILE A 62 1.36 7.04 1.67
C ILE A 62 0.31 7.13 2.78
N ALA A 63 -0.83 6.44 2.62
CA ALA A 63 -1.88 6.42 3.64
C ALA A 63 -1.39 5.79 4.94
N LEU A 64 -0.58 4.75 4.85
CA LEU A 64 0.03 4.11 6.01
C LEU A 64 1.03 5.03 6.70
N VAL A 65 1.88 5.75 5.96
CA VAL A 65 2.77 6.76 6.55
C VAL A 65 1.96 7.84 7.27
N GLU A 66 0.90 8.38 6.66
CA GLU A 66 0.00 9.37 7.32
C GLU A 66 -0.59 8.83 8.63
N SER A 67 -0.95 7.55 8.69
CA SER A 67 -1.42 6.89 9.90
C SER A 67 -0.32 6.80 10.97
N LEU A 68 0.87 6.30 10.62
CA LEU A 68 1.97 6.09 11.56
C LEU A 68 2.47 7.39 12.20
N ILE A 69 2.44 8.50 11.46
CA ILE A 69 2.83 9.82 11.98
C ILE A 69 1.67 10.56 12.67
N GLY A 70 0.45 10.01 12.61
CA GLY A 70 -0.75 10.63 13.20
C GLY A 70 -1.17 11.95 12.55
N MET A 71 -0.77 12.22 11.29
CA MET A 71 -1.12 13.47 10.61
C MET A 71 -1.35 13.29 9.11
N ARG A 72 -2.29 14.07 8.59
CA ARG A 72 -2.55 14.14 7.15
C ARG A 72 -1.50 15.03 6.47
N LEU A 73 -0.81 14.48 5.48
CA LEU A 73 0.24 15.16 4.75
C LEU A 73 -0.34 16.04 3.62
N LYS A 74 0.25 17.23 3.47
CA LYS A 74 0.01 18.13 2.35
C LYS A 74 0.67 17.61 1.06
N LEU A 75 0.43 18.29 -0.06
CA LEU A 75 0.92 17.88 -1.37
C LEU A 75 2.45 17.77 -1.44
N GLU A 76 3.17 18.75 -0.88
CA GLU A 76 4.64 18.77 -0.97
C GLU A 76 5.30 17.61 -0.19
N PRO A 77 4.97 17.34 1.09
CA PRO A 77 5.44 16.14 1.77
C PRO A 77 5.08 14.84 1.04
N LYS A 78 3.87 14.72 0.48
CA LYS A 78 3.46 13.56 -0.32
C LYS A 78 4.35 13.35 -1.55
N ASN A 79 4.72 14.44 -2.24
CA ASN A 79 5.63 14.36 -3.37
C ASN A 79 7.05 13.97 -2.94
N ARG A 80 7.52 14.41 -1.75
CA ARG A 80 8.80 13.95 -1.19
C ARG A 80 8.77 12.45 -0.86
N ILE A 81 7.67 11.93 -0.31
CA ILE A 81 7.48 10.49 -0.07
C ILE A 81 7.54 9.72 -1.39
N ARG A 82 6.82 10.17 -2.42
CA ARG A 82 6.85 9.53 -3.75
C ARG A 82 8.27 9.46 -4.31
N ARG A 83 9.05 10.55 -4.25
CA ARG A 83 10.45 10.56 -4.70
C ARG A 83 11.34 9.60 -3.90
N ASN A 84 11.14 9.52 -2.59
CA ASN A 84 11.88 8.54 -1.77
C ASN A 84 11.52 7.10 -2.15
N LEU A 85 10.25 6.86 -2.47
CA LEU A 85 9.78 5.55 -2.92
C LEU A 85 10.40 5.12 -4.25
N GLU A 86 10.70 6.04 -5.17
CA GLU A 86 11.38 5.70 -6.43
C GLU A 86 12.67 4.88 -6.23
N GLY A 87 13.37 5.07 -5.11
CA GLY A 87 14.59 4.32 -4.76
C GLY A 87 14.36 2.87 -4.30
N PHE A 88 13.12 2.41 -4.17
CA PHE A 88 12.77 1.03 -3.76
C PHE A 88 12.35 0.14 -4.93
N GLY A 89 12.62 0.55 -6.19
CA GLY A 89 12.35 -0.30 -7.36
C GLY A 89 10.86 -0.56 -7.59
N HIS A 90 10.11 0.47 -7.96
CA HIS A 90 8.70 0.31 -8.28
C HIS A 90 8.48 -0.38 -9.64
N MET A 91 7.38 -1.10 -9.76
CA MET A 91 6.80 -1.44 -11.06
C MET A 91 5.72 -0.42 -11.43
N THR A 92 5.71 0.00 -12.70
CA THR A 92 4.66 0.86 -13.26
C THR A 92 3.62 -0.01 -13.94
N VAL A 93 2.40 0.00 -13.40
CA VAL A 93 1.27 -0.81 -13.88
C VAL A 93 0.34 0.11 -14.66
N SER A 94 0.14 -0.17 -15.94
CA SER A 94 -0.62 0.70 -16.85
C SER A 94 -1.56 -0.10 -17.73
N LYS A 95 -2.74 0.46 -18.00
CA LYS A 95 -3.65 -0.07 -19.02
C LYS A 95 -3.02 -0.08 -20.42
N LYS A 96 -2.08 0.83 -20.70
CA LYS A 96 -1.50 0.99 -22.04
C LYS A 96 -0.36 0.01 -22.34
N GLN A 97 0.14 -0.70 -21.32
CA GLN A 97 1.24 -1.63 -21.45
C GLN A 97 0.69 -3.06 -21.41
N PRO A 98 0.77 -3.83 -22.51
CA PRO A 98 0.18 -5.18 -22.56
C PRO A 98 0.67 -6.11 -21.44
N SER A 99 1.95 -6.01 -21.05
CA SER A 99 2.53 -6.85 -19.99
C SER A 99 2.01 -6.53 -18.58
N THR A 100 1.39 -5.37 -18.36
CA THR A 100 0.85 -4.99 -17.05
C THR A 100 -0.64 -4.68 -17.07
N GLU A 101 -1.31 -4.82 -18.23
CA GLU A 101 -2.73 -4.51 -18.40
C GLU A 101 -3.63 -5.41 -17.54
N ALA A 102 -3.36 -6.73 -17.53
CA ALA A 102 -4.12 -7.69 -16.73
C ALA A 102 -4.02 -7.34 -15.24
N PHE A 103 -2.82 -7.03 -14.77
CA PHE A 103 -2.58 -6.63 -13.39
C PHE A 103 -3.22 -5.27 -13.05
N PHE A 104 -3.18 -4.30 -13.99
CA PHE A 104 -3.88 -3.03 -13.85
C PHE A 104 -5.38 -3.24 -13.66
N LYS A 105 -6.00 -4.07 -14.51
CA LYS A 105 -7.43 -4.39 -14.44
C LYS A 105 -7.77 -5.04 -13.10
N GLN A 106 -6.98 -6.02 -12.65
CA GLN A 106 -7.14 -6.67 -11.34
C GLN A 106 -7.16 -5.65 -10.19
N ILE A 107 -6.20 -4.72 -10.16
CA ILE A 107 -6.13 -3.68 -9.11
C ILE A 107 -7.36 -2.75 -9.17
N MET A 108 -7.84 -2.44 -10.36
CA MET A 108 -8.98 -1.54 -10.56
C MET A 108 -10.34 -2.17 -10.25
N GLU A 109 -10.46 -3.50 -10.34
CA GLU A 109 -11.67 -4.26 -9.99
C GLU A 109 -11.93 -4.31 -8.47
N TYR A 110 -10.90 -4.03 -7.67
CA TYR A 110 -11.01 -4.04 -6.22
C TYR A 110 -12.07 -3.06 -5.69
N GLY A 111 -12.98 -3.62 -4.88
CA GLY A 111 -13.92 -2.83 -4.08
C GLY A 111 -13.22 -1.97 -3.01
N PRO A 112 -13.96 -1.06 -2.36
CA PRO A 112 -13.40 -0.10 -1.41
C PRO A 112 -12.62 -0.75 -0.25
N PRO A 113 -11.65 -0.02 0.35
CA PRO A 113 -11.25 1.35 0.03
C PRO A 113 -10.52 1.40 -1.32
N ARG A 114 -11.06 2.17 -2.28
CA ARG A 114 -10.45 2.34 -3.60
C ARG A 114 -9.42 3.44 -3.49
N PRO A 115 -8.20 3.26 -3.99
CA PRO A 115 -7.32 4.38 -4.29
C PRO A 115 -8.11 5.37 -5.18
N ARG A 116 -8.38 6.58 -4.69
CA ARG A 116 -9.28 7.55 -5.35
C ARG A 116 -8.91 7.77 -6.82
N ARG A 117 -9.89 7.64 -7.73
CA ARG A 117 -9.92 8.13 -9.12
C ARG A 117 -8.57 8.02 -9.86
N ILE A 118 -8.04 6.80 -9.98
CA ILE A 118 -6.79 6.57 -10.70
C ILE A 118 -7.08 6.27 -12.18
N GLN A 119 -7.00 7.32 -13.01
CA GLN A 119 -6.98 7.23 -14.48
C GLN A 119 -5.54 7.18 -15.03
N LYS A 120 -4.54 7.00 -14.15
CA LYS A 120 -3.10 7.08 -14.47
C LYS A 120 -2.41 5.77 -14.10
N ASP A 121 -1.16 5.64 -14.53
CA ASP A 121 -0.33 4.49 -14.19
C ASP A 121 -0.18 4.36 -12.66
N ILE A 122 -0.29 3.13 -12.18
CA ILE A 122 -0.20 2.78 -10.76
C ILE A 122 1.24 2.39 -10.47
N LYS A 123 1.84 3.02 -9.47
CA LYS A 123 3.14 2.61 -8.93
C LYS A 123 2.89 1.57 -7.84
N VAL A 124 3.44 0.37 -8.03
CA VAL A 124 3.42 -0.72 -7.06
C VAL A 124 4.83 -1.09 -6.64
N PHE A 125 4.98 -1.58 -5.42
CA PHE A 125 6.24 -1.95 -4.79
C PHE A 125 6.13 -3.37 -4.27
N HIS A 126 7.23 -4.12 -4.23
CA HIS A 126 7.19 -5.45 -3.61
C HIS A 126 6.77 -5.33 -2.15
N TRP A 127 5.92 -6.25 -1.72
CA TRP A 127 5.42 -6.28 -0.35
C TRP A 127 6.56 -6.44 0.67
N ALA A 128 7.62 -7.16 0.29
CA ALA A 128 8.82 -7.34 1.12
C ALA A 128 9.53 -6.00 1.43
N ASP A 129 9.43 -5.01 0.55
CA ASP A 129 10.06 -3.71 0.73
C ASP A 129 9.22 -2.74 1.57
N LEU A 130 8.00 -3.13 1.96
CA LEU A 130 7.10 -2.25 2.72
C LEU A 130 7.72 -1.83 4.05
N THR A 131 8.23 -2.77 4.84
CA THR A 131 8.85 -2.47 6.15
C THR A 131 10.04 -1.51 6.03
N PRO A 132 11.09 -1.81 5.24
CA PRO A 132 12.23 -0.90 5.11
C PRO A 132 11.83 0.45 4.47
N ALA A 133 10.83 0.47 3.59
CA ALA A 133 10.28 1.72 3.07
C ALA A 133 9.63 2.56 4.18
N LEU A 134 8.80 1.97 5.04
CA LEU A 134 8.16 2.69 6.14
C LEU A 134 9.19 3.23 7.14
N GLU A 135 10.18 2.43 7.53
CA GLU A 135 11.25 2.86 8.43
C GLU A 135 11.96 4.10 7.88
N LYS A 136 12.37 4.07 6.61
CA LYS A 136 13.05 5.20 5.95
C LYS A 136 12.14 6.43 5.82
N LEU A 137 10.86 6.23 5.53
CA LEU A 137 9.91 7.33 5.30
C LEU A 137 9.48 8.01 6.61
N VAL A 138 9.26 7.22 7.65
CA VAL A 138 8.77 7.69 8.96
C VAL A 138 9.89 8.28 9.80
N TYR A 139 11.15 7.82 9.64
CA TYR A 139 12.32 8.34 10.37
C TYR A 139 12.44 9.89 10.35
N ARG A 140 12.00 10.55 9.28
CA ARG A 140 12.06 12.03 9.19
C ARG A 140 11.00 12.77 10.01
N TYR A 141 10.08 12.05 10.63
CA TYR A 141 8.93 12.59 11.37
C TYR A 141 8.90 12.18 12.84
N VAL A 142 9.88 11.38 13.28
CA VAL A 142 9.96 10.84 14.64
C VAL A 142 10.99 11.58 15.46
#